data_AF-Q84JC4-F1
#
_entry.id   AF-Q84JC4-F1
#
_cell.length_a   1.000
_cell.length_b   1.000
_cell.length_c   1.000
_cell.angle_alpha   90.00
_cell.angle_beta   90.00
_cell.angle_gamma   90.00
#
_symmetry.space_group_name_H-M   'P 1'
#
loop_
_entity.id
_entity.type
_entity.pdbx_description
1 polymer ?
#
loop_
_entity_poly.entity_id
_entity_poly.type
_entity_poly.pdbx_seq_one_letter_code
_entity_poly.pdbx_strand_id
1 'polypeptide(L)' 'YHVTNFFAPSSRFGTPEELKSLIDRAHELGLLVLMDVVH' A
#
# COMPACT_ATOMS: atom_id res chain seq x y z
N TYR A 1 -8.64 -0.88 -15.78
CA TYR A 1 -7.17 -0.91 -15.78
C TYR A 1 -6.58 0.39 -16.32
N HIS A 2 -7.00 1.53 -15.80
CA HIS A 2 -6.30 2.81 -16.01
C HIS A 2 -5.72 3.19 -14.66
N VAL A 3 -4.49 2.74 -14.42
CA VAL A 3 -3.74 3.06 -13.20
C VAL A 3 -3.01 4.37 -13.49
N THR A 4 -3.63 5.50 -13.15
CA THR A 4 -3.05 6.83 -13.34
C THR A 4 -1.99 7.19 -12.30
N ASN A 5 -1.60 6.25 -11.43
CA ASN A 5 -0.45 6.43 -10.54
C ASN A 5 0.07 5.08 -10.03
N PHE A 6 1.22 4.63 -10.54
CA PHE A 6 1.85 3.37 -10.13
C PHE A 6 2.59 3.48 -8.77
N PHE A 7 2.81 4.71 -8.26
CA PHE A 7 3.53 4.97 -7.00
C PHE A 7 2.72 5.80 -5.98
N ALA A 8 1.51 6.21 -6.30
CA ALA A 8 0.62 6.80 -5.31
C ALA A 8 -0.51 5.80 -5.02
N PRO A 9 -0.74 5.40 -3.75
CA PRO A 9 -1.97 4.73 -3.41
C PRO A 9 -3.11 5.61 -3.90
N SER A 10 -4.15 5.00 -4.47
CA SER A 10 -5.34 5.75 -4.90
C SER A 10 -5.73 6.69 -3.77
N SER A 11 -5.91 7.97 -4.05
CA SER A 11 -6.21 9.02 -3.06
C SER A 11 -7.47 8.77 -2.23
N ARG A 12 -8.22 7.70 -2.53
CA ARG A 12 -9.32 7.16 -1.70
C ARG A 12 -8.86 6.37 -0.47
N PHE A 13 -7.58 6.00 -0.36
CA PHE A 13 -7.06 5.12 0.70
C PHE A 13 -5.93 5.74 1.54
N GLY A 14 -5.65 7.04 1.35
CA GLY A 14 -4.65 7.77 2.14
C GLY A 14 -3.40 8.17 1.35
N THR A 15 -2.41 8.66 2.10
CA THR A 15 -1.07 9.02 1.62
C THR A 15 -0.15 7.79 1.53
N PRO A 16 0.91 7.80 0.71
CA PRO A 16 1.93 6.74 0.71
C PRO A 16 2.49 6.43 2.10
N GLU A 17 2.58 7.43 2.97
CA GLU A 17 3.07 7.33 4.34
C GLU A 17 2.13 6.51 5.24
N GLU A 18 0.82 6.65 5.06
CA GLU A 18 -0.17 5.84 5.78
C GLU A 18 -0.10 4.37 5.36
N LEU A 19 0.13 4.10 4.06
CA LEU A 19 0.35 2.73 3.58
C LEU A 19 1.61 2.11 4.19
N LYS A 20 2.72 2.87 4.27
CA LYS A 20 3.95 2.41 4.93
C LYS A 20 3.68 2.08 6.41
N SER A 21 2.99 2.97 7.13
CA SER A 21 2.66 2.76 8.54
C SER A 21 1.77 1.52 8.77
N LEU A 22 0.83 1.24 7.87
CA LEU A 22 0.01 0.03 7.93
C LEU A 22 0.85 -1.24 7.75
N ILE A 23 1.76 -1.24 6.76
CA ILE A 23 2.66 -2.35 6.49
C ILE A 23 3.60 -2.58 7.67
N ASP A 24 4.18 -1.51 8.22
CA ASP A 24 5.08 -1.59 9.38
C ASP A 24 4.38 -2.21 10.59
N ARG A 25 3.14 -1.78 10.87
CA ARG A 25 2.34 -2.34 11.96
C ARG A 25 2.00 -3.82 11.75
N ALA A 26 1.74 -4.23 10.51
CA ALA A 26 1.51 -5.65 10.20
C ALA A 26 2.78 -6.48 10.44
N HIS A 27 3.96 -5.98 10.06
CA HIS A 27 5.23 -6.66 10.31
C HIS A 27 5.58 -6.75 11.80
N GLU A 28 5.29 -5.71 12.60
CA GLU A 28 5.43 -5.77 14.06
C GLU A 28 4.58 -6.88 14.70
N LEU A 29 3.45 -7.22 14.08
CA LEU A 29 2.57 -8.30 14.50
C LEU A 29 2.97 -9.67 13.92
N GLY A 30 4.08 -9.74 13.18
CA GLY A 30 4.56 -10.96 12.51
C GLY A 30 3.73 -11.36 11.30
N LEU A 31 2.93 -10.44 10.74
CA LEU A 31 2.08 -10.67 9.57
C LEU A 31 2.83 -10.29 8.30
N LEU A 32 2.77 -11.16 7.28
CA LEU A 32 3.30 -10.87 5.95
C LEU A 32 2.25 -10.12 5.12
N VAL A 33 2.66 -9.01 4.49
CA VAL A 33 1.79 -8.22 3.60
C VAL A 33 2.18 -8.47 2.14
N LEU A 34 1.20 -8.83 1.31
CA LEU A 34 1.36 -9.01 -0.13
C LEU A 34 0.55 -7.95 -0.86
N MET A 35 1.17 -7.25 -1.81
CA MET A 35 0.52 -6.23 -2.64
C MET A 35 0.40 -6.75 -4.07
N ASP A 36 -0.81 -6.70 -4.62
CA ASP A 36 -1.07 -7.06 -6.01
C ASP A 36 -0.60 -5.92 -6.94
N VAL A 37 0.40 -6.21 -7.78
CA VAL A 37 0.97 -5.25 -8.73
C VAL A 37 0.44 -5.57 -10.13
N VAL A 38 -0.50 -4.76 -10.59
CA VAL A 38 -1.01 -4.85 -11.96
C VAL A 38 -0.12 -4.01 -12.88
N HIS A 39 0.45 -4.63 -13.91
CA HIS A 39 1.23 -3.97 -14.97
C HIS A 39 0.32 -3.27 -15.98
#